data_AF-A0A971RH86-F1
#
_entry.id   AF-A0A971RH86-F1
#
_cell.length_a   1.000
_cell.length_b   1.000
_cell.length_c   1.000
_cell.angle_alpha   90.00
_cell.angle_beta   90.00
_cell.angle_gamma   90.00
#
_symmetry.space_group_name_H-M   'P 1'
#
loop_
_entity.id
_entity.type
_entity.pdbx_description
1 polymer ?
#
loop_
_entity_poly.entity_id
_entity_poly.type
_entity_poly.pdbx_seq_one_letter_code
_entity_poly.pdbx_strand_id
1 'polypeptide(L)'
;KDMTLKEAPKVVLDAAKLSIMLMFIIANAMLFAHVLTTEQIPQQITAMVLEAGLQPWMFLLVVNIVLLIAGAFMEPSAIILILAPILFPIAVELGVDPIHLGIIMVVNMEIGLITPPVGLNLFVTSAVTGMSLAEVVRAAMPWLMLLLGFLVLVTYIPSISMGLPNLLGM
;
A
#
# COMPACT_ATOMS: atom_id res chain seq x y z
N LYS A 1 -22.69 18.44 10.33
CA LYS A 1 -22.59 19.48 11.38
C LYS A 1 -21.27 20.19 11.13
N ASP A 2 -21.32 21.45 10.74
CA ASP A 2 -20.12 22.20 10.37
C ASP A 2 -19.38 22.69 11.62
N MET A 3 -18.04 22.72 11.52
CA MET A 3 -17.13 23.08 12.62
C MET A 3 -17.18 24.58 12.92
N THR A 4 -17.20 24.94 14.20
CA THR A 4 -17.12 26.33 14.66
C THR A 4 -15.66 26.80 14.80
N LEU A 5 -15.41 28.10 14.63
CA LEU A 5 -14.07 28.70 14.80
C LEU A 5 -13.44 28.43 16.19
N LYS A 6 -14.25 28.15 17.21
CA LYS A 6 -13.80 27.79 18.55
C LYS A 6 -13.30 26.36 18.66
N GLU A 7 -13.74 25.47 17.77
CA GLU A 7 -13.29 24.07 17.68
C GLU A 7 -12.02 23.93 16.84
N ALA A 8 -11.72 24.93 16.00
CA ALA A 8 -10.56 24.92 15.11
C ALA A 8 -9.22 24.63 15.82
N PRO A 9 -8.87 25.24 16.98
CA PRO A 9 -7.61 24.92 17.65
C PRO A 9 -7.51 23.46 18.09
N LYS A 10 -8.62 22.86 18.52
CA LYS A 10 -8.67 21.45 18.93
C LYS A 10 -8.48 20.53 17.72
N VAL A 11 -9.18 20.80 16.62
CA VAL A 11 -9.07 20.01 15.39
C VAL A 11 -7.67 20.10 14.78
N VAL A 12 -7.07 21.30 14.78
CA VAL A 12 -5.68 21.49 14.34
C VAL A 12 -4.71 20.70 15.23
N LEU A 13 -4.89 20.71 16.55
CA LEU A 13 -4.06 19.94 17.47
C LEU A 13 -4.18 18.42 17.23
N ASP A 14 -5.39 17.92 17.01
CA ASP A 14 -5.62 16.49 16.77
C ASP A 14 -5.06 16.05 15.40
N ALA A 15 -5.22 16.88 14.36
CA ALA A 15 -4.56 16.68 13.08
C ALA A 15 -3.02 16.71 13.20
N ALA A 16 -2.47 17.65 13.98
CA ALA A 16 -1.03 17.76 14.21
C ALA A 16 -0.46 16.51 14.89
N LYS A 17 -1.17 15.91 15.86
CA LYS A 17 -0.74 14.64 16.49
C LYS A 17 -0.64 13.50 15.49
N LEU A 18 -1.60 13.38 14.58
CA LEU A 18 -1.56 12.38 13.51
C LEU A 18 -0.36 12.62 12.60
N SER A 19 -0.15 13.87 12.16
CA SER A 19 1.00 14.23 11.33
C SER A 19 2.35 13.95 12.02
N ILE A 20 2.47 14.23 13.32
CA ILE A 20 3.70 13.95 14.09
C ILE A 20 3.97 12.45 14.17
N MET A 21 2.95 11.63 14.40
CA MET A 21 3.08 10.17 14.39
C MET A 21 3.59 9.68 13.03
N LEU A 22 3.02 10.18 11.94
CA LEU A 22 3.45 9.83 10.57
C LEU A 22 4.89 10.28 10.31
N MET A 23 5.25 11.51 10.66
CA MET A 23 6.61 12.01 10.51
C MET A 23 7.64 11.19 11.31
N PHE A 24 7.27 10.73 12.51
CA PHE A 24 8.12 9.85 13.30
C PHE A 24 8.33 8.48 12.63
N ILE A 25 7.27 7.89 12.06
CA ILE A 25 7.38 6.65 11.28
C ILE A 25 8.27 6.86 10.05
N ILE A 26 8.07 7.95 9.30
CA ILE A 26 8.88 8.33 8.14
C ILE A 26 10.36 8.42 8.54
N ALA A 27 10.68 9.13 9.62
CA ALA A 27 12.07 9.27 10.07
C ALA A 27 12.74 7.93 10.36
N ASN A 28 12.05 7.01 11.05
CA ASN A 28 12.57 5.68 11.32
C ASN A 28 12.64 4.80 10.06
N ALA A 29 11.66 4.91 9.16
CA ALA A 29 11.66 4.18 7.89
C ALA A 29 12.81 4.65 6.97
N MET A 30 13.14 5.94 6.97
CA MET A 30 14.29 6.47 6.24
C MET A 30 15.62 5.94 6.81
N LEU A 31 15.75 5.87 8.14
CA LEU A 31 16.91 5.24 8.78
C LEU A 31 17.00 3.76 8.41
N PHE A 32 15.88 3.04 8.43
CA PHE A 32 15.81 1.63 8.03
C PHE A 32 16.20 1.43 6.55
N ALA A 33 15.66 2.26 5.64
CA ALA A 33 16.02 2.24 4.23
C ALA A 33 17.51 2.49 4.01
N HIS A 34 18.11 3.41 4.78
CA HIS A 34 19.53 3.68 4.73
C HIS A 34 20.37 2.48 5.20
N VAL A 35 19.98 1.83 6.31
CA VAL A 35 20.64 0.61 6.79
C VAL A 35 20.55 -0.50 5.75
N LEU A 36 19.36 -0.76 5.19
CA LEU A 36 19.18 -1.78 4.15
C LEU A 36 20.04 -1.53 2.92
N THR A 37 20.13 -0.28 2.48
CA THR A 37 20.96 0.13 1.34
C THR A 37 22.44 -0.06 1.64
N THR A 38 22.86 0.24 2.87
CA THR A 38 24.26 0.12 3.31
C THR A 38 24.68 -1.34 3.44
N GLU A 39 23.80 -2.19 3.97
CA GLU A 39 23.99 -3.65 4.08
C GLU A 39 23.75 -4.39 2.75
N GLN A 40 23.42 -3.65 1.68
CA GLN A 40 23.15 -4.19 0.34
C GLN A 40 22.06 -5.28 0.32
N ILE A 41 21.12 -5.22 1.26
CA ILE A 41 20.03 -6.21 1.37
C ILE A 41 19.18 -6.26 0.10
N PRO A 42 18.78 -5.11 -0.51
CA PRO A 42 18.02 -5.16 -1.76
C PRO A 42 18.77 -5.90 -2.88
N GLN A 43 20.09 -5.68 -3.02
CA GLN A 43 20.92 -6.34 -4.04
C GLN A 43 21.00 -7.85 -3.80
N GLN A 44 21.15 -8.28 -2.53
CA GLN A 44 21.16 -9.70 -2.17
C GLN A 44 19.82 -10.36 -2.51
N ILE A 45 18.69 -9.69 -2.22
CA ILE A 45 17.36 -10.19 -2.56
C ILE A 45 17.18 -10.25 -4.08
N THR A 46 17.57 -9.21 -4.82
CA THR A 46 17.55 -9.22 -6.29
C THR A 46 18.34 -10.40 -6.84
N ALA A 47 19.56 -10.64 -6.34
CA ALA A 47 20.38 -11.77 -6.76
C ALA A 47 19.68 -13.11 -6.50
N MET A 48 19.10 -13.31 -5.31
CA MET A 48 18.33 -14.52 -4.99
C MET A 48 17.12 -14.70 -5.92
N VAL A 49 16.42 -13.62 -6.25
CA VAL A 49 15.25 -13.64 -7.16
C VAL A 49 15.68 -14.01 -8.59
N LEU A 50 16.79 -13.44 -9.07
CA LEU A 50 17.35 -13.74 -10.38
C LEU A 50 17.91 -15.17 -10.47
N GLU A 51 18.62 -15.63 -9.43
CA GLU A 51 19.12 -17.02 -9.34
C GLU A 51 17.99 -18.04 -9.30
N ALA A 52 16.89 -17.71 -8.62
CA ALA A 52 15.68 -18.52 -8.62
C ALA A 52 14.91 -18.46 -9.95
N GLY A 53 15.36 -17.65 -10.92
CA GLY A 53 14.77 -17.55 -12.25
C GLY A 53 13.39 -16.90 -12.27
N LEU A 54 13.05 -16.08 -11.27
CA LEU A 54 11.75 -15.41 -11.23
C LEU A 54 11.61 -14.42 -12.38
N GLN A 55 10.51 -14.55 -13.10
CA GLN A 55 10.11 -13.58 -14.11
C GLN A 55 9.37 -12.39 -13.47
N PRO A 56 9.28 -11.23 -14.14
CA PRO A 56 8.65 -10.03 -13.59
C PRO A 56 7.22 -10.26 -13.08
N TRP A 57 6.43 -11.08 -13.77
CA TRP A 57 5.07 -11.41 -13.36
C TRP A 57 5.00 -12.25 -12.08
N MET A 58 6.00 -13.12 -11.84
CA MET A 58 6.11 -13.92 -10.62
C MET A 58 6.49 -13.04 -9.43
N PHE A 59 7.43 -12.11 -9.65
CA PHE A 59 7.80 -11.10 -8.66
C PHE A 59 6.57 -10.27 -8.26
N LEU A 60 5.82 -9.74 -9.23
CA LEU A 60 4.62 -8.95 -8.97
C LEU A 60 3.53 -9.75 -8.22
N LEU A 61 3.41 -11.06 -8.48
CA LEU A 61 2.51 -11.92 -7.72
C LEU A 61 2.92 -11.99 -6.24
N VAL A 62 4.21 -12.22 -5.96
CA VAL A 62 4.74 -12.26 -4.59
C VAL A 62 4.54 -10.91 -3.90
N VAL A 63 4.83 -9.81 -4.60
CA VAL A 63 4.61 -8.44 -4.11
C VAL A 63 3.15 -8.22 -3.72
N ASN A 64 2.20 -8.57 -4.59
CA ASN A 64 0.77 -8.43 -4.28
C ASN A 64 0.38 -9.23 -3.03
N ILE A 65 0.83 -10.48 -2.90
CA ILE A 65 0.52 -11.31 -1.73
C ILE A 65 1.07 -10.67 -0.45
N VAL A 66 2.34 -10.27 -0.46
CA VAL A 66 3.00 -9.63 0.69
C VAL A 66 2.28 -8.33 1.07
N LEU A 67 1.95 -7.50 0.08
CA LEU A 67 1.29 -6.23 0.30
C LEU A 67 -0.15 -6.38 0.78
N LEU A 68 -0.93 -7.31 0.23
CA LEU A 68 -2.29 -7.58 0.72
C LEU A 68 -2.27 -8.06 2.17
N ILE A 69 -1.35 -8.97 2.51
CA ILE A 69 -1.21 -9.44 3.88
C ILE A 69 -0.80 -8.28 4.78
N ALA A 70 0.25 -7.53 4.44
CA ALA A 70 0.70 -6.40 5.24
C ALA A 70 -0.38 -5.32 5.42
N GLY A 71 -1.05 -4.94 4.32
CA GLY A 71 -2.10 -3.93 4.28
C GLY A 71 -3.35 -4.30 5.08
N ALA A 72 -3.59 -5.61 5.29
CA ALA A 72 -4.67 -6.07 6.14
C ALA A 72 -4.41 -5.85 7.65
N PHE A 73 -3.19 -5.52 8.08
CA PHE A 73 -2.83 -5.33 9.51
C PHE A 73 -2.33 -3.93 9.87
N MET A 74 -1.67 -3.24 8.94
CA MET A 74 -0.98 -1.97 9.21
C MET A 74 -1.46 -0.84 8.30
N GLU A 75 -1.23 0.39 8.75
CA GLU A 75 -1.55 1.60 8.00
C GLU A 75 -0.70 1.68 6.69
N PRO A 76 -1.31 2.06 5.54
CA PRO A 76 -0.66 2.08 4.23
C PRO A 76 0.66 2.86 4.16
N SER A 77 0.71 4.07 4.74
CA SER A 77 1.88 4.93 4.64
C SER A 77 3.08 4.26 5.28
N ALA A 78 2.91 3.69 6.48
CA ALA A 78 3.97 2.96 7.17
C ALA A 78 4.52 1.79 6.33
N ILE A 79 3.63 0.99 5.72
CA ILE A 79 4.03 -0.16 4.89
C ILE A 79 4.81 0.30 3.67
N ILE A 80 4.29 1.27 2.92
CA ILE A 80 4.93 1.77 1.70
C ILE A 80 6.32 2.34 2.02
N LEU A 81 6.46 3.09 3.11
CA LEU A 81 7.75 3.67 3.52
C LEU A 81 8.80 2.61 3.84
N ILE A 82 8.38 1.46 4.38
CA ILE A 82 9.27 0.35 4.74
C ILE A 82 9.59 -0.53 3.53
N LEU A 83 8.58 -0.87 2.72
CA LEU A 83 8.71 -1.85 1.65
C LEU A 83 9.16 -1.24 0.31
N ALA A 84 8.83 0.01 0.01
CA ALA A 84 9.22 0.62 -1.26
C ALA A 84 10.74 0.61 -1.50
N PRO A 85 11.60 0.95 -0.52
CA PRO A 85 13.06 0.88 -0.70
C PRO A 85 13.59 -0.54 -1.01
N ILE A 86 12.85 -1.57 -0.61
CA ILE A 86 13.21 -2.98 -0.84
C ILE A 86 12.72 -3.41 -2.23
N LEU A 87 11.46 -3.14 -2.54
CA LEU A 87 10.80 -3.64 -3.74
C LEU A 87 11.20 -2.87 -5.00
N PHE A 88 11.41 -1.55 -4.88
CA PHE A 88 11.75 -0.67 -5.99
C PHE A 88 12.98 -1.12 -6.78
N PRO A 89 14.17 -1.33 -6.17
CA PRO A 89 15.36 -1.71 -6.92
C PRO A 89 15.20 -3.07 -7.61
N ILE A 90 14.52 -4.03 -6.97
CA ILE A 90 14.24 -5.35 -7.55
C ILE A 90 13.32 -5.21 -8.78
N ALA A 91 12.26 -4.41 -8.66
CA ALA A 91 11.29 -4.20 -9.72
C ALA A 91 11.94 -3.55 -10.95
N VAL A 92 12.76 -2.52 -10.75
CA VAL A 92 13.48 -1.84 -11.83
C VAL A 92 14.46 -2.78 -12.53
N GLU A 93 15.19 -3.60 -11.78
CA GLU A 93 16.11 -4.60 -12.35
C GLU A 93 15.36 -5.64 -13.21
N LEU A 94 14.14 -6.00 -12.81
CA LEU A 94 13.25 -6.88 -13.56
C LEU A 94 12.52 -6.17 -14.72
N GLY A 95 12.80 -4.88 -14.98
CA GLY A 95 12.19 -4.10 -16.06
C GLY A 95 10.75 -3.66 -15.80
N VAL A 96 10.31 -3.67 -14.54
CA VAL A 96 9.01 -3.12 -14.14
C VAL A 96 9.13 -1.60 -14.02
N ASP A 97 8.18 -0.89 -14.65
CA ASP A 97 8.11 0.56 -14.56
C ASP A 97 7.87 1.05 -13.11
N PRO A 98 8.65 2.03 -12.61
CA PRO A 98 8.47 2.62 -11.28
C PRO A 98 7.07 3.14 -10.95
N ILE A 99 6.43 3.81 -11.91
CA ILE A 99 5.10 4.38 -11.75
C ILE A 99 4.08 3.24 -11.66
N HIS A 100 4.22 2.23 -12.52
CA HIS A 100 3.39 1.02 -12.46
C HIS A 100 3.49 0.31 -11.11
N LEU A 101 4.72 0.13 -10.60
CA LEU A 101 4.94 -0.43 -9.26
C LEU A 101 4.26 0.42 -8.19
N GLY A 102 4.43 1.75 -8.22
CA GLY A 102 3.79 2.67 -7.28
C GLY A 102 2.27 2.53 -7.28
N ILE A 103 1.65 2.44 -8.45
CA ILE A 103 0.20 2.23 -8.60
C ILE A 103 -0.20 0.88 -8.00
N ILE A 104 0.52 -0.20 -8.30
CA ILE A 104 0.26 -1.53 -7.71
C ILE A 104 0.34 -1.45 -6.19
N MET A 105 1.37 -0.80 -5.64
CA MET A 105 1.55 -0.68 -4.20
C MET A 105 0.38 0.03 -3.54
N VAL A 106 -0.06 1.17 -4.09
CA VAL A 106 -1.20 1.92 -3.56
C VAL A 106 -2.49 1.10 -3.65
N VAL A 107 -2.77 0.47 -4.80
CA VAL A 107 -3.99 -0.35 -4.96
C VAL A 107 -4.02 -1.51 -3.96
N ASN A 108 -2.89 -2.20 -3.72
CA ASN A 108 -2.82 -3.25 -2.70
C ASN A 108 -3.15 -2.71 -1.31
N MET A 109 -2.60 -1.54 -0.95
CA MET A 109 -2.83 -0.95 0.37
C MET A 109 -4.30 -0.58 0.60
N GLU A 110 -4.95 0.01 -0.40
CA GLU A 110 -6.38 0.36 -0.31
C GLU A 110 -7.27 -0.88 -0.19
N ILE A 111 -6.92 -1.96 -0.90
CA ILE A 111 -7.60 -3.25 -0.74
C ILE A 111 -7.37 -3.81 0.66
N GLY A 112 -6.15 -3.71 1.19
CA GLY A 112 -5.81 -4.13 2.55
C GLY A 112 -6.70 -3.48 3.62
N LEU A 113 -6.98 -2.19 3.49
CA LEU A 113 -7.83 -1.45 4.42
C LEU A 113 -9.29 -1.93 4.52
N ILE A 114 -9.77 -2.66 3.51
CA ILE A 114 -11.12 -3.25 3.48
C ILE A 114 -11.08 -4.79 3.51
N THR A 115 -9.91 -5.39 3.71
CA THR A 115 -9.73 -6.85 3.76
C THR A 115 -9.71 -7.33 5.21
N PRO A 116 -10.57 -8.28 5.62
CA PRO A 116 -10.48 -8.91 6.93
C PRO A 116 -9.11 -9.60 7.13
N PRO A 117 -8.53 -9.65 8.35
CA PRO A 117 -9.19 -9.61 9.65
C PRO A 117 -9.22 -8.25 10.36
N VAL A 118 -8.28 -7.33 10.07
CA VAL A 118 -8.30 -6.00 10.69
C VAL A 118 -9.10 -5.04 9.82
N GLY A 119 -8.70 -4.80 8.57
CA GLY A 119 -9.46 -3.95 7.63
C GLY A 119 -9.98 -2.67 8.29
N LEU A 120 -9.09 -1.73 8.62
CA LEU A 120 -9.40 -0.55 9.45
C LEU A 120 -10.63 0.22 8.97
N ASN A 121 -10.87 0.27 7.65
CA ASN A 121 -12.07 0.91 7.10
C ASN A 121 -13.35 0.15 7.42
N LEU A 122 -13.32 -1.19 7.54
CA LEU A 122 -14.44 -2.00 7.98
C LEU A 122 -14.81 -1.71 9.45
N PHE A 123 -13.81 -1.51 10.32
CA PHE A 123 -14.04 -1.10 11.72
C PHE A 123 -14.64 0.29 11.82
N VAL A 124 -14.09 1.26 11.08
CA VAL A 124 -14.64 2.63 11.04
C VAL A 124 -16.08 2.60 10.51
N THR A 125 -16.34 1.83 9.45
CA THR A 125 -17.68 1.69 8.88
C THR A 125 -18.65 1.04 9.87
N SER A 126 -18.25 -0.01 10.59
CA SER A 126 -19.06 -0.63 11.65
C SER A 126 -19.39 0.37 12.77
N ALA A 127 -18.42 1.17 13.20
CA ALA A 127 -18.64 2.20 14.22
C ALA A 127 -19.61 3.31 13.78
N VAL A 128 -19.56 3.72 12.50
CA VAL A 128 -20.43 4.77 11.95
C VAL A 128 -21.84 4.27 11.65
N THR A 129 -21.97 3.05 11.12
CA THR A 129 -23.25 2.47 10.70
C THR A 129 -24.01 1.79 11.85
N GLY A 130 -23.32 1.40 12.92
CA GLY A 130 -23.88 0.60 14.00
C GLY A 130 -24.10 -0.87 13.66
N MET A 131 -23.80 -1.29 12.42
CA MET A 131 -23.80 -2.69 12.01
C MET A 131 -22.65 -3.43 12.69
N SER A 132 -22.85 -4.71 13.00
CA SER A 132 -21.76 -5.57 13.47
C SER A 132 -20.68 -5.71 12.40
N LEU A 133 -19.44 -5.91 12.81
CA LEU A 133 -18.31 -6.09 11.88
C LEU A 133 -18.59 -7.18 10.84
N ALA A 134 -19.22 -8.28 11.24
CA ALA A 134 -19.56 -9.38 10.35
C ALA A 134 -20.56 -8.97 9.24
N GLU A 135 -21.53 -8.11 9.56
CA GLU A 135 -22.48 -7.59 8.58
C GLU A 135 -21.80 -6.64 7.60
N VAL A 136 -20.91 -5.77 8.09
CA VAL A 136 -20.12 -4.86 7.25
C VAL A 136 -19.20 -5.64 6.31
N VAL A 137 -18.48 -6.65 6.82
CA VAL A 137 -17.63 -7.54 6.02
C VAL A 137 -18.45 -8.21 4.92
N ARG A 138 -19.63 -8.75 5.26
CA ARG A 138 -20.50 -9.41 4.28
C ARG A 138 -21.00 -8.43 3.22
N ALA A 139 -21.34 -7.21 3.61
CA ALA A 139 -21.79 -6.17 2.68
C ALA A 139 -20.65 -5.66 1.77
N ALA A 140 -19.41 -5.60 2.29
CA ALA A 140 -18.23 -5.17 1.54
C ALA A 140 -17.66 -6.26 0.62
N MET A 141 -17.91 -7.55 0.93
CA MET A 141 -17.31 -8.68 0.20
C MET A 141 -17.49 -8.62 -1.33
N PRO A 142 -18.66 -8.30 -1.91
CA PRO A 142 -18.80 -8.20 -3.37
C PRO A 142 -17.87 -7.13 -3.99
N TRP A 143 -17.70 -6.01 -3.29
CA TRP A 143 -16.81 -4.93 -3.73
C TRP A 143 -15.34 -5.30 -3.57
N LEU A 144 -15.00 -5.99 -2.48
CA LEU A 144 -13.66 -6.54 -2.28
C LEU A 144 -13.28 -7.49 -3.42
N MET A 145 -14.17 -8.40 -3.82
CA MET A 145 -13.93 -9.32 -4.94
C MET A 145 -13.71 -8.59 -6.26
N LEU A 146 -14.48 -7.51 -6.52
CA LEU A 146 -14.29 -6.67 -7.69
C LEU A 146 -12.91 -5.98 -7.68
N LEU A 147 -12.51 -5.44 -6.52
CA LEU A 147 -11.22 -4.78 -6.36
C LEU A 147 -10.04 -5.75 -6.47
N LEU A 148 -10.17 -6.99 -5.97
CA LEU A 148 -9.17 -8.04 -6.19
C LEU A 148 -9.06 -8.41 -7.68
N GLY A 149 -10.18 -8.48 -8.40
CA GLY A 149 -10.18 -8.64 -9.85
C GLY A 149 -9.49 -7.48 -10.55
N PHE A 150 -9.80 -6.25 -10.15
CA PHE A 150 -9.14 -5.04 -10.65
C PHE A 150 -7.63 -5.05 -10.37
N LEU A 151 -7.20 -5.50 -9.19
CA LEU A 151 -5.77 -5.63 -8.84
C LEU A 151 -5.05 -6.57 -9.80
N VAL A 152 -5.65 -7.72 -10.15
CA VAL A 152 -5.07 -8.66 -11.13
C VAL A 152 -4.91 -7.97 -12.49
N LEU A 153 -5.94 -7.24 -12.94
CA LEU A 153 -5.89 -6.52 -14.22
C LEU A 153 -4.80 -5.44 -14.20
N VAL A 154 -4.78 -4.58 -13.18
CA VAL A 154 -3.78 -3.53 -12.99
C VAL A 154 -2.38 -4.13 -12.91
N THR A 155 -2.19 -5.27 -12.25
CA THR A 155 -0.87 -5.89 -12.10
C THR A 155 -0.31 -6.37 -13.44
N TYR A 156 -1.13 -7.09 -14.21
CA TYR A 156 -0.66 -7.82 -15.40
C TYR A 156 -0.95 -7.13 -16.73
N ILE A 157 -1.71 -6.04 -16.73
CA ILE A 157 -2.01 -5.24 -17.92
C ILE A 157 -1.48 -3.81 -17.67
N PRO A 158 -0.18 -3.54 -17.92
CA PRO A 158 0.45 -2.25 -17.62
C PRO A 158 -0.23 -1.05 -18.28
N SER A 159 -0.91 -1.23 -19.41
CA SER A 159 -1.64 -0.14 -20.07
C SER A 159 -2.80 0.41 -19.24
N ILE A 160 -3.33 -0.34 -18.26
CA ILE A 160 -4.36 0.16 -17.36
C ILE A 160 -3.77 1.21 -16.42
N SER A 161 -2.60 0.93 -15.83
CA SER A 161 -1.90 1.82 -14.93
C SER A 161 -1.20 2.97 -15.67
N MET A 162 -0.52 2.63 -16.77
CA MET A 162 0.36 3.53 -17.52
C MET A 162 -0.37 4.29 -18.63
N GLY A 163 -1.63 3.98 -18.92
CA GLY A 163 -2.39 4.64 -19.98
C GLY A 163 -2.48 6.15 -19.78
N LEU A 164 -2.86 6.61 -18.58
CA LEU A 164 -2.90 8.03 -18.25
C LEU A 164 -1.50 8.65 -18.11
N PRO A 165 -0.54 8.05 -17.37
CA PRO A 165 0.84 8.53 -17.34
C PRO A 165 1.47 8.78 -18.72
N ASN A 166 1.36 7.80 -19.62
CA ASN A 166 1.92 7.90 -20.96
C ASN A 166 1.25 9.01 -21.78
N LEU A 167 -0.07 9.22 -21.62
CA LEU A 167 -0.78 10.33 -22.28
C LEU A 167 -0.34 11.71 -21.79
N LEU A 168 0.08 11.80 -20.53
CA LEU A 168 0.62 13.01 -19.91
C LEU A 168 2.12 13.20 -20.18
N GLY A 169 2.77 12.25 -20.86
CA GLY A 169 4.19 12.29 -21.19
C GLY A 169 5.11 12.00 -20.00
N MET A 170 4.63 11.25 -19.01
CA MET A 170 5.41 10.74 -17.86
C MET A 170 6.00 9.38 -18.16
#